data_AF-A0AAN6QEK5-F1
#
_entry.id   AF-A0AAN6QEK5-F1
#
_cell.length_a   1.000
_cell.length_b   1.000
_cell.length_c   1.000
_cell.angle_alpha   90.00
_cell.angle_beta   90.00
_cell.angle_gamma   90.00
#
_symmetry.space_group_name_H-M   'P 1'
#
loop_
_entity.id
_entity.type
_entity.pdbx_description
1 polymer ?
#
loop_
_entity_poly.entity_id
_entity_poly.type
_entity_poly.pdbx_seq_one_letter_code
_entity_poly.pdbx_strand_id
1 'polypeptide(L)'
;MAHLPPNAAIFSPSVARAAASAAKDWSYIDAWLHRKFPRGPPSFERNADTLRVLLALAVANEAADEERAMIARLEAEALDQLRAHQAQSHSQSEPDNNNNNNNPLGDAREAILASLERSLTRDGQIALDSMAALAVQSGIAHPTPPSLAESLIRLTAESLTLEQTLSRLDVLTGYMNREAASTRVLSASLRPPSPSPHQHPDDNDNNAPEAARKPQANDDDDKSSPWQQWQGYHPPPTLALQNLETQRRIKALSSRVPELRDRAKSLSSPTTTSNTPSIEQVRQEEESYLALQAQKQDLEAQVRAFQGLPPDTERARHELESLRAELRRMEMRRDEVFEGLVERASPRKGGGGGRSGLG
;
A
#
# COMPACT_ATOMS: atom_id res chain seq x y z
N MET A 1 -44.79 36.50 -21.81
CA MET A 1 -46.05 37.08 -21.30
C MET A 1 -46.86 35.96 -20.66
N ALA A 2 -46.79 35.80 -19.34
CA ALA A 2 -47.78 35.05 -18.60
C ALA A 2 -48.87 36.06 -18.21
N HIS A 3 -50.01 35.99 -18.88
CA HIS A 3 -51.17 36.81 -18.55
C HIS A 3 -51.76 36.30 -17.23
N LEU A 4 -51.30 36.85 -16.11
CA LEU A 4 -52.10 36.82 -14.90
C LEU A 4 -53.41 37.56 -15.22
N PRO A 5 -54.58 36.94 -15.04
CA PRO A 5 -55.84 37.61 -15.29
C PRO A 5 -55.88 38.88 -14.41
N PRO A 6 -56.21 40.05 -14.98
CA PRO A 6 -56.16 41.35 -14.28
C PRO A 6 -57.09 41.44 -13.05
N ASN A 7 -57.86 40.38 -12.77
CA ASN A 7 -58.87 40.32 -11.73
C ASN A 7 -58.44 39.52 -10.48
N ALA A 8 -57.37 38.72 -10.51
CA ALA A 8 -57.00 37.86 -9.38
C ALA A 8 -56.32 38.63 -8.22
N ALA A 9 -55.70 39.77 -8.50
CA ALA A 9 -55.09 40.64 -7.48
C ALA A 9 -56.14 41.37 -6.61
N ILE A 10 -57.41 41.37 -7.02
CA ILE A 10 -58.49 42.15 -6.39
C ILE A 10 -59.22 41.33 -5.31
N PHE A 11 -59.08 40.00 -5.28
CA PHE A 11 -59.90 39.13 -4.41
C PHE A 11 -59.20 38.52 -3.17
N SER A 12 -57.95 38.89 -2.86
CA SER A 12 -57.35 38.56 -1.54
C SER A 12 -56.11 39.41 -1.22
N PRO A 13 -56.05 40.08 -0.05
CA PRO A 13 -54.87 40.83 0.40
C PRO A 13 -53.56 40.02 0.40
N SER A 14 -53.63 38.70 0.62
CA SER A 14 -52.47 37.83 0.65
C SER A 14 -51.87 37.59 -0.75
N VAL A 15 -52.73 37.42 -1.77
CA VAL A 15 -52.30 37.25 -3.17
C VAL A 15 -51.72 38.55 -3.71
N ALA A 16 -52.33 39.69 -3.36
CA ALA A 16 -51.81 41.01 -3.71
C ALA A 16 -50.42 41.27 -3.11
N ARG A 17 -50.18 40.89 -1.83
CA ARG A 17 -48.85 41.00 -1.20
C ARG A 17 -47.81 40.11 -1.88
N ALA A 18 -48.16 38.86 -2.18
CA ALA A 18 -47.25 37.93 -2.86
C ALA A 18 -46.88 38.38 -4.28
N ALA A 19 -47.85 38.94 -5.02
CA ALA A 19 -47.59 39.52 -6.34
C ALA A 19 -46.73 40.79 -6.25
N ALA A 20 -46.97 41.64 -5.24
CA ALA A 20 -46.18 42.84 -5.01
C ALA A 20 -44.73 42.53 -4.58
N SER A 21 -44.50 41.50 -3.75
CA SER A 21 -43.15 41.06 -3.39
C SER A 21 -42.42 40.45 -4.59
N ALA A 22 -43.10 39.60 -5.37
CA ALA A 22 -42.52 39.02 -6.58
C ALA A 22 -42.15 40.11 -7.62
N ALA A 23 -42.97 41.16 -7.76
CA ALA A 23 -42.66 42.29 -8.64
C ALA A 23 -41.42 43.08 -8.18
N LYS A 24 -41.22 43.23 -6.86
CA LYS A 24 -40.03 43.85 -6.28
C LYS A 24 -38.78 42.99 -6.50
N ASP A 25 -38.89 41.68 -6.34
CA ASP A 25 -37.78 40.76 -6.56
C ASP A 25 -37.37 40.74 -8.04
N TRP A 26 -38.33 40.83 -8.96
CA TRP A 26 -38.04 40.98 -10.40
C TRP A 26 -37.34 42.30 -10.73
N SER A 27 -37.73 43.43 -10.11
CA SER A 27 -37.05 44.71 -10.37
C SER A 27 -35.62 44.72 -9.83
N TYR A 28 -35.37 44.04 -8.71
CA TYR A 28 -34.02 43.80 -8.19
C TYR A 28 -33.17 42.99 -9.17
N ILE A 29 -33.68 41.85 -9.64
CA ILE A 29 -32.98 41.00 -10.61
C ILE A 29 -32.75 41.75 -11.93
N ASP A 30 -33.72 42.52 -12.41
CA ASP A 30 -33.58 43.30 -13.63
C ASP A 30 -32.46 44.35 -13.48
N ALA A 31 -32.39 45.08 -12.37
CA ALA A 31 -31.29 46.01 -12.09
C ALA A 31 -29.93 45.31 -12.01
N TRP A 32 -29.88 44.14 -11.34
CA TRP A 32 -28.67 43.32 -11.22
C TRP A 32 -28.19 42.78 -12.57
N LEU A 33 -29.10 42.29 -13.42
CA LEU A 33 -28.79 41.81 -14.77
C LEU A 33 -28.31 42.94 -15.68
N HIS A 34 -28.88 44.15 -15.59
CA HIS A 34 -28.37 45.31 -16.35
C HIS A 34 -26.95 45.69 -15.92
N ARG A 35 -26.61 45.56 -14.64
CA ARG A 35 -25.24 45.79 -14.15
C ARG A 35 -24.25 44.74 -14.67
N LYS A 36 -24.63 43.46 -14.72
CA LYS A 36 -23.73 42.37 -15.17
C LYS A 36 -23.68 42.23 -16.70
N PHE A 37 -24.74 42.58 -17.42
CA PHE A 37 -24.84 42.46 -18.87
C PHE A 37 -25.07 43.83 -19.54
N PRO A 38 -23.99 44.56 -19.90
CA PRO A 38 -24.13 45.89 -20.55
C PRO A 38 -24.75 45.83 -21.96
N ARG A 39 -24.79 44.65 -22.59
CA ARG A 39 -25.46 44.42 -23.89
C ARG A 39 -26.88 43.84 -23.77
N GLY A 40 -27.41 43.81 -22.55
CA GLY A 40 -28.69 43.20 -22.21
C GLY A 40 -28.55 41.71 -21.91
N PRO A 41 -29.34 41.18 -20.95
CA PRO A 41 -29.37 39.76 -20.67
C PRO A 41 -30.01 38.98 -21.84
N PRO A 42 -29.62 37.71 -22.05
CA PRO A 42 -30.30 36.82 -23.00
C PRO A 42 -31.77 36.64 -22.63
N SER A 43 -32.64 36.33 -23.59
CA SER A 43 -34.07 36.11 -23.31
C SER A 43 -34.27 34.83 -22.49
N PHE A 44 -35.03 34.93 -21.40
CA PHE A 44 -35.39 33.78 -20.56
C PHE A 44 -36.87 33.85 -20.15
N GLU A 45 -37.40 32.70 -19.74
CA GLU A 45 -38.77 32.60 -19.25
C GLU A 45 -38.87 33.19 -17.84
N ARG A 46 -39.82 34.11 -17.62
CA ARG A 46 -40.10 34.67 -16.29
C ARG A 46 -41.07 33.75 -15.53
N ASN A 47 -40.51 32.73 -14.88
CA ASN A 47 -41.23 31.79 -14.00
C ASN A 47 -40.80 31.98 -12.52
N ALA A 48 -41.63 31.59 -11.56
CA ALA A 48 -41.30 31.63 -10.12
C ALA A 48 -40.02 30.84 -9.79
N ASP A 49 -39.80 29.71 -10.46
CA ASP A 49 -38.56 28.92 -10.31
C ASP A 49 -37.33 29.69 -10.79
N THR A 50 -37.44 30.39 -11.92
CA THR A 50 -36.35 31.22 -12.46
C THR A 50 -36.04 32.41 -11.58
N LEU A 51 -37.05 33.04 -10.97
CA LEU A 51 -36.85 34.12 -10.00
C LEU A 51 -36.08 33.61 -8.78
N ARG A 52 -36.46 32.44 -8.26
CA ARG A 52 -35.77 31.82 -7.11
C ARG A 52 -34.30 31.54 -7.42
N VAL A 53 -34.00 30.98 -8.58
CA VAL A 53 -32.63 30.68 -9.02
C VAL A 53 -31.83 31.95 -9.26
N LEU A 54 -32.40 32.95 -9.95
CA LEU A 54 -31.71 34.22 -10.22
C LEU A 54 -31.45 35.03 -8.96
N LEU A 55 -32.36 35.01 -8.00
CA LEU A 55 -32.16 35.65 -6.70
C LEU A 55 -31.03 34.97 -5.92
N ALA A 56 -31.05 33.63 -5.85
CA ALA A 56 -29.96 32.88 -5.21
C ALA A 56 -28.60 33.15 -5.88
N LEU A 57 -28.58 33.23 -7.22
CA LEU A 57 -27.39 33.56 -7.99
C LEU A 57 -26.92 35.00 -7.75
N ALA A 58 -27.84 35.96 -7.65
CA ALA A 58 -27.50 37.35 -7.37
C ALA A 58 -26.83 37.49 -6.00
N VAL A 59 -27.44 36.88 -4.96
CA VAL A 59 -26.89 36.87 -3.60
C VAL A 59 -25.53 36.16 -3.56
N ALA A 60 -25.39 35.01 -4.21
CA ALA A 60 -24.12 34.28 -4.27
C ALA A 60 -23.02 35.09 -4.98
N ASN A 61 -23.37 35.83 -6.05
CA ASN A 61 -22.42 36.70 -6.73
C ASN A 61 -22.01 37.90 -5.88
N GLU A 62 -22.93 38.50 -5.14
CA GLU A 62 -22.62 39.62 -4.24
C GLU A 62 -21.71 39.16 -3.09
N ALA A 63 -22.00 38.01 -2.48
CA ALA A 63 -21.12 37.40 -1.48
C ALA A 63 -19.71 37.13 -2.05
N ALA A 64 -19.61 36.58 -3.27
CA ALA A 64 -18.33 36.34 -3.92
C ALA A 64 -17.58 37.65 -4.27
N ASP A 65 -18.31 38.69 -4.69
CA ASP A 65 -17.74 40.01 -4.98
C ASP A 65 -17.22 40.68 -3.68
N GLU A 66 -17.93 40.53 -2.55
CA GLU A 66 -17.50 40.99 -1.22
C GLU A 66 -16.25 40.24 -0.74
N GLU A 67 -16.19 38.93 -0.87
CA GLU A 67 -15.01 38.12 -0.54
C GLU A 67 -13.78 38.55 -1.34
N ARG A 68 -13.92 38.75 -2.65
CA ARG A 68 -12.84 39.25 -3.51
C ARG A 68 -12.36 40.63 -3.09
N ALA A 69 -13.28 41.51 -2.68
CA ALA A 69 -12.93 42.83 -2.17
C ALA A 69 -12.18 42.75 -0.84
N MET A 70 -12.53 41.82 0.04
CA MET A 70 -11.80 41.58 1.29
C MET A 70 -10.39 41.05 1.03
N ILE A 71 -10.23 40.07 0.12
CA ILE A 71 -8.93 39.54 -0.26
C ILE A 71 -8.05 40.65 -0.84
N ALA A 72 -8.56 41.45 -1.78
CA ALA A 72 -7.79 42.54 -2.38
C ALA A 72 -7.34 43.59 -1.35
N ARG A 73 -8.13 43.85 -0.31
CA ARG A 73 -7.75 44.74 0.80
C ARG A 73 -6.64 44.13 1.67
N LEU A 74 -6.78 42.86 2.03
CA LEU A 74 -5.77 42.14 2.81
C LEU A 74 -4.44 42.05 2.05
N GLU A 75 -4.48 41.77 0.75
CA GLU A 75 -3.29 41.74 -0.11
C GLU A 75 -2.62 43.12 -0.17
N ALA A 76 -3.39 44.20 -0.33
CA ALA A 76 -2.86 45.55 -0.33
C ALA A 76 -2.18 45.89 1.00
N GLU A 77 -2.82 45.56 2.13
CA GLU A 77 -2.26 45.78 3.47
C GLU A 77 -0.98 44.96 3.68
N ALA A 78 -0.97 43.68 3.28
CA ALA A 78 0.19 42.81 3.39
C ALA A 78 1.37 43.32 2.54
N LEU A 79 1.10 43.84 1.33
CA LEU A 79 2.13 44.46 0.48
C LEU A 79 2.71 45.73 1.12
N ASP A 80 1.88 46.54 1.76
CA ASP A 80 2.34 47.75 2.45
C ASP A 80 3.19 47.41 3.68
N GLN A 81 2.83 46.37 4.44
CA GLN A 81 3.66 45.86 5.53
C GLN A 81 5.02 45.33 5.05
N LEU A 82 5.05 44.58 3.94
CA LEU A 82 6.30 44.10 3.34
C LEU A 82 7.20 45.25 2.88
N ARG A 83 6.62 46.27 2.24
CA ARG A 83 7.35 47.48 1.85
C ARG A 83 7.92 48.21 3.05
N ALA A 84 7.16 48.31 4.14
CA ALA A 84 7.63 48.92 5.39
C ALA A 84 8.82 48.16 6.00
N HIS A 85 8.76 46.82 6.06
CA HIS A 85 9.88 45.99 6.52
C HIS A 85 11.10 46.06 5.59
N GLN A 86 10.90 46.14 4.28
CA GLN A 86 12.00 46.30 3.31
C GLN A 86 12.67 47.67 3.44
N ALA A 87 11.91 48.73 3.70
CA ALA A 87 12.46 50.06 3.94
C ALA A 87 13.26 50.12 5.26
N GLN A 88 12.78 49.45 6.31
CA GLN A 88 13.49 49.37 7.60
C GLN A 88 14.81 48.59 7.47
N SER A 89 14.82 47.44 6.78
CA SER A 89 16.04 46.64 6.58
C SER A 89 17.12 47.36 5.76
N HIS A 90 16.73 48.22 4.79
CA HIS A 90 17.67 49.06 4.05
C HIS A 90 18.27 50.22 4.87
N SER A 91 17.61 50.65 5.95
CA SER A 91 18.10 51.74 6.79
C SER A 91 19.09 51.30 7.88
N GLN A 92 19.24 50.00 8.11
CA GLN A 92 20.03 49.45 9.23
C GLN A 92 21.28 48.66 8.79
N SER A 93 21.62 48.69 7.49
CA SER A 93 22.85 48.10 6.95
C SER A 93 23.99 49.13 6.89
N GLU A 94 24.58 49.41 8.05
CA GLU A 94 25.99 49.82 8.13
C GLU A 94 26.88 48.64 7.69
N PRO A 95 28.02 48.88 7.02
CA PRO A 95 28.73 47.83 6.28
C PRO A 95 29.73 47.11 7.19
N ASP A 96 29.24 46.26 8.09
CA ASP A 96 30.13 45.33 8.80
C ASP A 96 30.26 44.01 8.02
N ASN A 97 31.41 43.97 7.34
CA ASN A 97 32.06 42.84 6.72
C ASN A 97 32.21 41.67 7.71
N ASN A 98 31.36 40.65 7.59
CA ASN A 98 31.81 39.28 7.82
C ASN A 98 30.90 38.25 7.14
N ASN A 99 31.56 37.40 6.36
CA ASN A 99 31.08 36.12 5.83
C ASN A 99 30.00 35.48 6.69
N ASN A 100 28.77 35.53 6.23
CA ASN A 100 27.86 34.41 6.32
C ASN A 100 26.93 34.49 5.12
N ASN A 101 26.67 33.33 4.52
CA ASN A 101 25.69 33.13 3.47
C ASN A 101 24.29 33.44 4.03
N ASN A 102 24.00 34.72 4.23
CA ASN A 102 22.69 35.22 4.57
C ASN A 102 21.85 35.07 3.31
N ASN A 103 21.14 33.94 3.22
CA ASN A 103 20.06 33.81 2.26
C ASN A 103 18.85 34.52 2.90
N PRO A 104 18.56 35.80 2.58
CA PRO A 104 17.47 36.55 3.21
C PRO A 104 16.12 35.85 3.01
N LEU A 105 16.02 35.04 1.95
CA LEU A 105 14.86 34.20 1.67
C LEU A 105 14.71 33.02 2.65
N GLY A 106 15.82 32.51 3.18
CA GLY A 106 15.85 31.47 4.22
C GLY A 106 15.34 32.00 5.54
N ASP A 107 15.86 33.15 5.98
CA ASP A 107 15.45 33.79 7.23
C ASP A 107 13.98 34.24 7.17
N ALA A 108 13.54 34.79 6.03
CA ALA A 108 12.13 35.13 5.82
C ALA A 108 11.24 33.88 5.81
N ARG A 109 11.69 32.77 5.20
CA ARG A 109 10.96 31.50 5.20
C ARG A 109 10.84 30.94 6.62
N GLU A 110 11.91 30.95 7.39
CA GLU A 110 11.91 30.46 8.77
C GLU A 110 11.03 31.34 9.67
N ALA A 111 11.06 32.66 9.50
CA ALA A 111 10.16 33.57 10.19
C ALA A 111 8.69 33.34 9.83
N ILE A 112 8.38 33.10 8.55
CA ILE A 112 7.01 32.77 8.10
C ILE A 112 6.57 31.43 8.69
N LEU A 113 7.40 30.39 8.63
CA LEU A 113 7.08 29.08 9.19
C LEU A 113 6.86 29.16 10.71
N ALA A 114 7.71 29.90 11.43
CA ALA A 114 7.54 30.13 12.86
C ALA A 114 6.27 30.94 13.19
N SER A 115 5.90 31.91 12.33
CA SER A 115 4.64 32.65 12.49
C SER A 115 3.42 31.76 12.24
N LEU A 116 3.49 30.86 11.25
CA LEU A 116 2.44 29.90 10.94
C LEU A 116 2.27 28.90 12.08
N GLU A 117 3.36 28.33 12.59
CA GLU A 117 3.36 27.41 13.73
C GLU A 117 2.75 28.06 14.99
N ARG A 118 3.06 29.33 15.25
CA ARG A 118 2.47 30.10 16.37
C ARG A 118 1.00 30.47 16.14
N SER A 119 0.56 30.56 14.88
CA SER A 119 -0.83 30.88 14.52
C SER A 119 -1.75 29.66 14.53
N LEU A 120 -1.21 28.45 14.53
CA LEU A 120 -2.00 27.23 14.64
C LEU A 120 -2.62 27.08 16.04
N THR A 121 -3.82 26.53 16.10
CA THR A 121 -4.43 26.10 17.36
C THR A 121 -3.63 24.96 17.98
N ARG A 122 -3.79 24.73 19.30
CA ARG A 122 -3.12 23.61 19.99
C ARG A 122 -3.40 22.27 19.32
N ASP A 123 -4.64 22.06 18.89
CA ASP A 123 -5.04 20.85 18.17
C ASP A 123 -4.36 20.75 16.80
N GLY A 124 -4.19 21.89 16.11
CA GLY A 124 -3.43 21.97 14.86
C GLY A 124 -1.95 21.61 15.04
N GLN A 125 -1.32 22.08 16.10
CA GLN A 125 0.08 21.75 16.42
C GLN A 125 0.26 20.26 16.68
N ILE A 126 -0.62 19.66 17.51
CA ILE A 126 -0.61 18.22 17.79
C ILE A 126 -0.83 17.40 16.51
N ALA A 127 -1.75 17.84 15.65
CA ALA A 127 -1.98 17.19 14.37
C ALA A 127 -0.75 17.27 13.45
N LEU A 128 -0.05 18.41 13.42
CA LEU A 128 1.16 18.57 12.62
C LEU A 128 2.32 17.72 13.15
N ASP A 129 2.53 17.68 14.46
CA ASP A 129 3.54 16.85 15.12
C ASP A 129 3.29 15.35 14.86
N SER A 130 2.03 14.92 14.97
CA SER A 130 1.67 13.52 14.69
C SER A 130 1.86 13.15 13.22
N MET A 131 1.54 14.04 12.28
CA MET A 131 1.82 13.84 10.86
C MET A 131 3.31 13.81 10.55
N ALA A 132 4.11 14.67 11.19
CA ALA A 132 5.57 14.66 11.06
C ALA A 132 6.16 13.35 11.59
N ALA A 133 5.70 12.87 12.74
CA ALA A 133 6.10 11.58 13.30
C ALA A 133 5.73 10.42 12.36
N LEU A 134 4.52 10.41 11.81
CA LEU A 134 4.09 9.40 10.83
C LEU A 134 4.93 9.45 9.54
N ALA A 135 5.27 10.64 9.05
CA ALA A 135 6.13 10.82 7.88
C ALA A 135 7.54 10.23 8.10
N VAL A 136 8.12 10.48 9.28
CA VAL A 136 9.43 9.93 9.66
C VAL A 136 9.36 8.40 9.78
N GLN A 137 8.31 7.87 10.41
CA GLN A 137 8.15 6.44 10.61
C GLN A 137 7.88 5.68 9.30
N SER A 138 7.15 6.30 8.37
CA SER A 138 6.87 5.73 7.04
C SER A 138 8.00 5.97 6.03
N GLY A 139 9.01 6.79 6.36
CA GLY A 139 10.14 7.08 5.48
C GLY A 139 9.79 7.93 4.26
N ILE A 140 8.69 8.70 4.30
CA ILE A 140 8.24 9.50 3.18
C ILE A 140 9.02 10.83 3.15
N ALA A 141 9.88 11.01 2.15
CA ALA A 141 10.73 12.20 2.00
C ALA A 141 9.95 13.52 1.78
N HIS A 142 8.76 13.42 1.18
CA HIS A 142 7.86 14.55 0.93
C HIS A 142 6.45 14.22 1.40
N PRO A 143 6.12 14.47 2.69
CA PRO A 143 4.83 14.10 3.24
C PRO A 143 3.73 14.98 2.63
N THR A 144 2.89 14.37 1.79
CA THR A 144 1.62 14.96 1.40
C THR A 144 0.52 14.42 2.33
N PRO A 145 -0.49 15.23 2.71
CA PRO A 145 -1.62 14.72 3.49
C PRO A 145 -2.28 13.45 2.94
N PRO A 146 -2.54 13.29 1.62
CA PRO A 146 -3.11 12.05 1.09
C PRO A 146 -2.15 10.87 1.19
N SER A 147 -0.85 11.04 0.95
CA SER A 147 0.12 9.94 1.08
C SER A 147 0.25 9.45 2.53
N LEU A 148 0.20 10.38 3.49
CA LEU A 148 0.19 10.02 4.92
C LEU A 148 -1.11 9.31 5.30
N ALA A 149 -2.26 9.77 4.80
CA ALA A 149 -3.54 9.12 5.06
C ALA A 149 -3.59 7.68 4.52
N GLU A 150 -3.08 7.46 3.30
CA GLU A 150 -2.96 6.11 2.73
C GLU A 150 -2.07 5.20 3.60
N SER A 151 -0.92 5.72 4.05
CA SER A 151 -0.02 4.97 4.93
C SER A 151 -0.69 4.61 6.26
N LEU A 152 -1.47 5.52 6.85
CA LEU A 152 -2.19 5.30 8.10
C LEU A 152 -3.28 4.23 7.92
N ILE A 153 -4.08 4.33 6.86
CA ILE A 153 -5.12 3.34 6.54
C ILE A 153 -4.49 1.96 6.34
N ARG A 154 -3.35 1.90 5.64
CA ARG A 154 -2.62 0.66 5.46
C ARG A 154 -2.12 0.08 6.78
N LEU A 155 -1.48 0.90 7.62
CA LEU A 155 -0.90 0.45 8.88
C LEU A 155 -1.99 -0.03 9.86
N THR A 156 -3.13 0.67 9.88
CA THR A 156 -4.29 0.27 10.69
C THR A 156 -4.95 -1.01 10.16
N ALA A 157 -5.06 -1.17 8.84
CA ALA A 157 -5.53 -2.41 8.24
C ALA A 157 -4.58 -3.59 8.56
N GLU A 158 -3.27 -3.39 8.42
CA GLU A 158 -2.25 -4.39 8.76
C GLU A 158 -2.35 -4.77 10.25
N SER A 159 -2.44 -3.79 11.17
CA SER A 159 -2.62 -4.04 12.60
C SER A 159 -3.85 -4.87 12.91
N LEU A 160 -5.01 -4.53 12.33
CA LEU A 160 -6.26 -5.26 12.55
C LEU A 160 -6.20 -6.68 11.99
N THR A 161 -5.59 -6.87 10.81
CA THR A 161 -5.40 -8.22 10.27
C THR A 161 -4.52 -9.07 11.17
N LEU A 162 -3.44 -8.50 11.73
CA LEU A 162 -2.57 -9.20 12.68
C LEU A 162 -3.31 -9.57 13.96
N GLU A 163 -4.08 -8.66 14.55
CA GLU A 163 -4.93 -8.96 15.71
C GLU A 163 -5.92 -10.08 15.42
N GLN A 164 -6.56 -10.06 14.25
CA GLN A 164 -7.45 -11.13 13.83
C GLN A 164 -6.70 -12.47 13.68
N THR A 165 -5.50 -12.47 13.09
CA THR A 165 -4.70 -13.71 12.98
C THR A 165 -4.27 -14.26 14.33
N LEU A 166 -3.91 -13.40 15.29
CA LEU A 166 -3.58 -13.80 16.65
C LEU A 166 -4.79 -14.46 17.33
N SER A 167 -5.98 -13.86 17.23
CA SER A 167 -7.20 -14.44 17.79
C SER A 167 -7.50 -15.83 17.21
N ARG A 168 -7.25 -16.03 15.91
CA ARG A 168 -7.43 -17.33 15.24
C ARG A 168 -6.40 -18.36 15.70
N LEU A 169 -5.14 -17.94 15.88
CA LEU A 169 -4.07 -18.81 16.39
C LEU A 169 -4.35 -19.26 17.82
N ASP A 170 -4.89 -18.39 18.67
CA ASP A 170 -5.29 -18.75 20.04
C ASP A 170 -6.36 -19.85 20.04
N VAL A 171 -7.38 -19.72 19.18
CA VAL A 171 -8.42 -20.74 19.01
C VAL A 171 -7.82 -22.08 18.53
N LEU A 172 -6.94 -22.06 17.53
CA LEU A 172 -6.30 -23.27 17.00
C LEU A 172 -5.40 -23.93 18.04
N THR A 173 -4.65 -23.14 18.80
CA THR A 173 -3.78 -23.63 19.87
C THR A 173 -4.61 -24.28 20.97
N GLY A 174 -5.75 -23.68 21.33
CA GLY A 174 -6.73 -24.29 22.24
C GLY A 174 -7.24 -25.64 21.75
N TYR A 175 -7.58 -25.75 20.47
CA TYR A 175 -8.03 -27.00 19.86
C TYR A 175 -6.93 -28.07 19.85
N MET A 176 -5.72 -27.73 19.41
CA MET A 176 -4.56 -28.64 19.41
C MET A 176 -4.22 -29.15 20.81
N ASN A 177 -4.28 -28.28 21.82
CA ASN A 177 -4.06 -28.69 23.21
C ASN A 177 -5.15 -29.66 23.70
N ARG A 178 -6.41 -29.47 23.28
CA ARG A 178 -7.51 -30.37 23.61
C ARG A 178 -7.35 -31.73 22.94
N GLU A 179 -7.03 -31.77 21.66
CA GLU A 179 -6.75 -33.03 20.94
C GLU A 179 -5.51 -33.75 21.50
N ALA A 180 -4.46 -33.00 21.85
CA ALA A 180 -3.27 -33.56 22.51
C ALA A 180 -3.61 -34.15 23.89
N ALA A 181 -4.53 -33.54 24.66
CA ALA A 181 -5.01 -34.10 25.91
C ALA A 181 -5.83 -35.38 25.67
N SER A 182 -6.75 -35.37 24.69
CA SER A 182 -7.56 -36.55 24.33
C SER A 182 -6.70 -37.74 23.90
N THR A 183 -5.71 -37.52 23.04
CA THR A 183 -4.78 -38.57 22.58
C THR A 183 -3.92 -39.11 23.72
N ARG A 184 -3.48 -38.26 24.66
CA ARG A 184 -2.78 -38.71 25.88
C ARG A 184 -3.66 -39.62 26.74
N VAL A 185 -4.92 -39.26 26.96
CA VAL A 185 -5.87 -40.10 27.71
C VAL A 185 -6.07 -41.45 27.02
N LEU A 186 -6.28 -41.45 25.70
CA LEU A 186 -6.40 -42.69 24.94
C LEU A 186 -5.12 -43.54 25.02
N SER A 187 -3.94 -42.92 24.87
CA SER A 187 -2.67 -43.62 24.99
C SER A 187 -2.44 -44.22 26.39
N ALA A 188 -2.91 -43.54 27.45
CA ALA A 188 -2.86 -44.04 28.81
C ALA A 188 -3.79 -45.25 29.00
N SER A 189 -4.96 -45.25 28.35
CA SER A 189 -5.89 -46.40 28.38
C SER A 189 -5.37 -47.62 27.61
N LEU A 190 -4.55 -47.40 26.57
CA LEU A 190 -3.93 -48.46 25.75
C LEU A 190 -2.59 -48.94 26.31
N ARG A 191 -2.04 -48.28 27.33
CA ARG A 191 -0.77 -48.68 27.96
C ARG A 191 -1.01 -49.90 28.86
N PRO A 192 -0.34 -51.04 28.64
CA PRO A 192 -0.48 -52.20 29.52
C PRO A 192 0.03 -51.86 30.94
N PRO A 193 -0.51 -52.50 31.99
CA PRO A 193 -0.01 -52.30 33.36
C PRO A 193 1.47 -52.62 33.40
N SER A 194 2.30 -51.69 33.90
CA SER A 194 3.71 -51.98 34.17
C SER A 194 3.77 -53.17 35.14
N PRO A 195 4.65 -54.16 34.91
CA PRO A 195 4.85 -55.21 35.89
C PRO A 195 5.23 -54.58 37.23
N SER A 196 4.50 -54.95 38.28
CA SER A 196 4.78 -54.53 39.65
C SER A 196 6.25 -54.80 39.98
N PRO A 197 6.94 -53.91 40.74
CA PRO A 197 8.27 -54.22 41.23
C PRO A 197 8.13 -55.46 42.14
N HIS A 198 8.65 -56.59 41.68
CA HIS A 198 8.84 -57.75 42.54
C HIS A 198 9.76 -57.32 43.68
N GLN A 199 9.19 -57.15 44.86
CA GLN A 199 9.94 -57.14 46.11
C GLN A 199 10.58 -58.52 46.22
N HIS A 200 11.91 -58.58 46.05
CA HIS A 200 12.72 -59.68 46.54
C HIS A 200 12.86 -59.48 48.05
N PRO A 201 12.35 -60.39 48.89
CA PRO A 201 12.87 -60.57 50.24
C PRO A 201 14.22 -61.30 50.13
N ASP A 202 15.11 -60.92 51.03
CA ASP A 202 16.34 -61.62 51.41
C ASP A 202 17.51 -61.61 50.42
N ASP A 203 18.48 -60.75 50.73
CA ASP A 203 19.86 -61.21 50.93
C ASP A 203 20.45 -60.41 52.09
N ASN A 204 20.54 -61.10 53.22
CA ASN A 204 21.34 -60.69 54.36
C ASN A 204 22.82 -61.06 54.11
N ASP A 205 23.68 -60.42 54.90
CA ASP A 205 25.04 -60.82 55.29
C ASP A 205 26.26 -60.22 54.57
N ASN A 206 26.89 -59.29 55.30
CA ASN A 206 28.27 -59.51 55.72
C ASN A 206 28.57 -58.72 57.01
N ASN A 207 28.30 -59.33 58.17
CA ASN A 207 29.20 -59.18 59.32
C ASN A 207 28.99 -60.28 60.38
N ALA A 208 29.87 -61.30 60.42
CA ALA A 208 30.45 -61.82 61.67
C ALA A 208 31.52 -62.91 61.39
N PRO A 209 32.61 -62.98 62.18
CA PRO A 209 33.64 -64.01 62.03
C PRO A 209 33.48 -65.21 62.99
N GLU A 210 34.08 -66.32 62.55
CA GLU A 210 34.78 -67.37 63.31
C GLU A 210 34.04 -68.38 64.23
N ALA A 211 34.47 -69.65 64.05
CA ALA A 211 34.54 -70.78 64.98
C ALA A 211 33.33 -71.74 65.21
N ALA A 212 33.59 -72.98 64.77
CA ALA A 212 33.32 -74.26 65.44
C ALA A 212 31.89 -74.82 65.52
N ARG A 213 31.62 -75.92 64.79
CA ARG A 213 31.42 -77.31 65.29
C ARG A 213 30.81 -78.20 64.19
N LYS A 214 31.24 -79.48 64.15
CA LYS A 214 30.76 -80.58 63.28
C LYS A 214 29.40 -81.16 63.78
N PRO A 215 28.94 -82.35 63.32
CA PRO A 215 28.23 -82.69 62.08
C PRO A 215 26.91 -83.49 62.35
N GLN A 216 26.06 -83.78 61.36
CA GLN A 216 25.15 -84.97 61.25
C GLN A 216 24.14 -84.70 60.12
N ALA A 217 24.09 -85.50 59.05
CA ALA A 217 23.56 -86.86 58.92
C ALA A 217 22.04 -86.88 58.67
N ASN A 218 21.68 -87.69 57.67
CA ASN A 218 20.34 -88.14 57.27
C ASN A 218 19.54 -87.10 56.49
N ASP A 219 18.67 -87.45 55.56
CA ASP A 219 18.41 -88.63 54.74
C ASP A 219 17.23 -88.16 53.85
N ASP A 220 16.98 -88.91 52.79
CA ASP A 220 15.67 -89.06 52.13
C ASP A 220 15.14 -87.96 51.18
N ASP A 221 14.82 -88.47 49.99
CA ASP A 221 13.66 -88.13 49.16
C ASP A 221 13.63 -86.74 48.50
N ASP A 222 13.18 -86.54 47.27
CA ASP A 222 12.42 -87.36 46.34
C ASP A 222 12.73 -86.86 44.93
N LYS A 223 12.51 -87.74 43.96
CA LYS A 223 12.67 -87.48 42.55
C LYS A 223 11.70 -86.41 42.04
N SER A 224 12.11 -85.83 40.91
CA SER A 224 11.26 -85.31 39.84
C SER A 224 10.46 -84.03 40.08
N SER A 225 10.96 -82.92 39.52
CA SER A 225 10.16 -82.25 38.49
C SER A 225 10.99 -81.55 37.41
N PRO A 226 10.51 -81.58 36.16
CA PRO A 226 11.28 -81.33 34.95
C PRO A 226 10.81 -80.01 34.33
N TRP A 227 11.29 -78.89 34.84
CA TRP A 227 11.10 -77.60 34.17
C TRP A 227 12.44 -76.91 34.09
N GLN A 228 12.97 -76.95 32.87
CA GLN A 228 14.08 -76.12 32.42
C GLN A 228 13.83 -74.69 32.91
N GLN A 229 14.61 -74.28 33.88
CA GLN A 229 14.67 -72.92 34.36
C GLN A 229 15.14 -72.09 33.17
N TRP A 230 14.21 -71.42 32.50
CA TRP A 230 14.54 -70.46 31.46
C TRP A 230 15.45 -69.42 32.10
N GLN A 231 16.76 -69.55 31.85
CA GLN A 231 17.69 -68.45 31.99
C GLN A 231 17.26 -67.45 30.93
N GLY A 232 16.32 -66.57 31.33
CA GLY A 232 15.84 -65.48 30.53
C GLY A 232 17.03 -64.68 30.01
N TYR A 233 16.83 -64.01 28.87
CA TYR A 233 17.84 -63.17 28.24
C TYR A 233 18.56 -62.30 29.29
N HIS A 234 19.79 -62.68 29.62
CA HIS A 234 20.68 -61.83 30.40
C HIS A 234 21.37 -60.92 29.38
N PRO A 235 21.03 -59.62 29.34
CA PRO A 235 21.70 -58.71 28.43
C PRO A 235 23.21 -58.80 28.67
N PRO A 236 24.02 -58.95 27.62
CA PRO A 236 25.46 -59.05 27.75
C PRO A 236 26.01 -57.95 28.66
N PRO A 237 26.99 -58.23 29.55
CA PRO A 237 27.53 -57.24 30.49
C PRO A 237 28.10 -56.00 29.80
N THR A 238 28.43 -56.12 28.52
CA THR A 238 28.82 -55.02 27.63
C THR A 238 27.68 -54.01 27.38
N LEU A 239 26.42 -54.45 27.35
CA LEU A 239 25.27 -53.56 27.21
C LEU A 239 25.05 -52.68 28.44
N ALA A 240 25.32 -53.17 29.64
CA ALA A 240 25.23 -52.38 30.86
C ALA A 240 26.31 -51.28 30.88
N LEU A 241 27.55 -51.62 30.50
CA LEU A 241 28.64 -50.66 30.32
C LEU A 241 28.32 -49.65 29.22
N GLN A 242 27.78 -50.09 28.09
CA GLN A 242 27.36 -49.21 27.00
C GLN A 242 26.20 -48.30 27.42
N ASN A 243 25.24 -48.78 28.21
CA ASN A 243 24.15 -47.97 28.75
C ASN A 243 24.65 -46.89 29.71
N LEU A 244 25.63 -47.23 30.55
CA LEU A 244 26.23 -46.28 31.47
C LEU A 244 26.99 -45.20 30.70
N GLU A 245 27.75 -45.60 29.67
CA GLU A 245 28.45 -44.67 28.77
C GLU A 245 27.48 -43.79 27.96
N THR A 246 26.38 -44.34 27.43
CA THR A 246 25.35 -43.54 26.76
C THR A 246 24.65 -42.60 27.73
N GLN A 247 24.36 -43.02 28.96
CA GLN A 247 23.80 -42.14 29.99
C GLN A 247 24.76 -41.01 30.37
N ARG A 248 26.08 -41.27 30.46
CA ARG A 248 27.10 -40.24 30.69
C ARG A 248 27.16 -39.25 29.52
N ARG A 249 27.14 -39.75 28.27
CA ARG A 249 27.09 -38.90 27.07
C ARG A 249 25.81 -38.08 26.99
N ILE A 250 24.65 -38.68 27.31
CA ILE A 250 23.37 -37.99 27.35
C ILE A 250 23.41 -36.89 28.40
N LYS A 251 23.96 -37.14 29.60
CA LYS A 251 24.13 -36.10 30.63
C LYS A 251 25.08 -34.98 30.20
N ALA A 252 26.20 -35.32 29.55
CA ALA A 252 27.16 -34.33 29.05
C ALA A 252 26.61 -33.49 27.88
N LEU A 253 25.79 -34.10 27.02
CA LEU A 253 25.11 -33.39 25.94
C LEU A 253 23.94 -32.57 26.48
N SER A 254 23.16 -33.10 27.42
CA SER A 254 22.01 -32.41 28.02
C SER A 254 22.44 -31.21 28.86
N SER A 255 23.60 -31.24 29.52
CA SER A 255 24.18 -30.07 30.19
C SER A 255 24.59 -28.97 29.20
N ARG A 256 24.84 -29.31 27.93
CA ARG A 256 25.24 -28.35 26.88
C ARG A 256 24.06 -27.79 26.08
N VAL A 257 22.89 -28.43 26.15
CA VAL A 257 21.63 -27.93 25.57
C VAL A 257 21.25 -26.53 26.08
N PRO A 258 21.29 -26.21 27.39
CA PRO A 258 20.96 -24.86 27.86
C PRO A 258 21.93 -23.80 27.33
N GLU A 259 23.25 -24.07 27.30
CA GLU A 259 24.23 -23.15 26.72
C GLU A 259 23.98 -22.88 25.23
N LEU A 260 23.68 -23.92 24.45
CA LEU A 260 23.34 -23.77 23.02
C LEU A 260 22.01 -23.04 22.85
N ARG A 261 21.04 -23.28 23.73
CA ARG A 261 19.74 -22.60 23.73
C ARG A 261 19.91 -21.13 24.10
N ASP A 262 20.75 -20.80 25.07
CA ASP A 262 20.99 -19.43 25.49
C ASP A 262 21.86 -18.68 24.48
N ARG A 263 22.76 -19.39 23.79
CA ARG A 263 23.48 -18.86 22.62
C ARG A 263 22.55 -18.63 21.42
N ALA A 264 21.61 -19.54 21.16
CA ALA A 264 20.58 -19.34 20.13
C ALA A 264 19.64 -18.19 20.49
N LYS A 265 19.24 -18.08 21.76
CA LYS A 265 18.45 -16.96 22.27
C LYS A 265 19.22 -15.65 22.26
N SER A 266 20.53 -15.63 22.47
CA SER A 266 21.33 -14.40 22.38
C SER A 266 21.56 -14.00 20.92
N LEU A 267 21.69 -14.95 20.00
CA LEU A 267 21.66 -14.68 18.55
C LEU A 267 20.27 -14.27 18.06
N SER A 268 19.19 -14.75 18.69
CA SER A 268 17.80 -14.41 18.34
C SER A 268 17.22 -13.29 19.20
N SER A 269 17.96 -12.76 20.17
CA SER A 269 17.48 -11.67 21.02
C SER A 269 17.54 -10.40 20.19
N PRO A 270 16.41 -9.73 19.96
CA PRO A 270 16.34 -8.55 19.11
C PRO A 270 16.88 -7.36 19.88
N THR A 271 18.19 -7.30 20.06
CA THR A 271 18.86 -6.11 20.59
C THR A 271 19.79 -5.56 19.54
N THR A 272 19.18 -4.65 18.77
CA THR A 272 19.82 -3.54 18.06
C THR A 272 20.54 -3.91 16.75
N THR A 273 19.98 -3.35 15.67
CA THR A 273 20.52 -3.24 14.30
C THR A 273 20.61 -4.52 13.48
N SER A 274 19.53 -4.83 12.76
CA SER A 274 19.42 -4.29 11.40
C SER A 274 18.07 -4.62 10.77
N ASN A 275 17.48 -3.61 10.14
CA ASN A 275 16.56 -3.77 9.01
C ASN A 275 17.28 -4.45 7.83
N THR A 276 17.91 -5.59 8.03
CA THR A 276 18.38 -6.40 6.91
C THR A 276 17.17 -7.20 6.43
N PRO A 277 16.62 -6.89 5.26
CA PRO A 277 15.62 -7.76 4.66
C PRO A 277 16.18 -9.18 4.63
N SER A 278 15.36 -10.15 5.00
CA SER A 278 15.73 -11.56 4.90
C SER A 278 16.21 -11.82 3.47
N ILE A 279 17.26 -12.64 3.28
CA ILE A 279 17.76 -13.00 1.94
C ILE A 279 16.63 -13.54 1.06
N GLU A 280 15.69 -14.25 1.68
CA GLU A 280 14.48 -14.74 1.00
C GLU A 280 13.54 -13.61 0.59
N GLN A 281 13.42 -12.57 1.40
CA GLN A 281 12.63 -11.38 1.08
C GLN A 281 13.27 -10.59 -0.08
N VAL A 282 14.59 -10.42 -0.07
CA VAL A 282 15.32 -9.79 -1.18
C VAL A 282 15.12 -10.56 -2.48
N ARG A 283 15.14 -11.90 -2.43
CA ARG A 283 14.90 -12.75 -3.59
C ARG A 283 13.48 -12.59 -4.15
N GLN A 284 12.47 -12.55 -3.27
CA GLN A 284 11.08 -12.35 -3.68
C GLN A 284 10.86 -10.95 -4.27
N GLU A 285 11.49 -9.93 -3.67
CA GLU A 285 11.47 -8.56 -4.18
C GLU A 285 12.17 -8.48 -5.55
N GLU A 286 13.30 -9.16 -5.75
CA GLU A 286 13.99 -9.26 -7.04
C GLU A 286 13.13 -9.94 -8.12
N GLU A 287 12.49 -11.08 -7.82
CA GLU A 287 11.59 -11.75 -8.75
C GLU A 287 10.40 -10.85 -9.14
N SER A 288 9.82 -10.13 -8.17
CA SER A 288 8.74 -9.18 -8.43
C SER A 288 9.19 -8.00 -9.28
N TYR A 289 10.41 -7.51 -9.06
CA TYR A 289 11.01 -6.42 -9.81
C TYR A 289 11.27 -6.82 -11.26
N LEU A 290 11.81 -8.02 -11.48
CA LEU A 290 12.05 -8.56 -12.82
C LEU A 290 10.73 -8.76 -13.58
N ALA A 291 9.67 -9.22 -12.92
CA ALA A 291 8.35 -9.32 -13.52
C ALA A 291 7.80 -7.94 -13.92
N LEU A 292 7.97 -6.93 -13.05
CA LEU A 292 7.54 -5.56 -13.35
C LEU A 292 8.36 -4.94 -14.48
N GLN A 293 9.67 -5.23 -14.54
CA GLN A 293 10.55 -4.77 -15.61
C GLN A 293 10.16 -5.39 -16.95
N ALA A 294 9.82 -6.68 -16.99
CA ALA A 294 9.31 -7.33 -18.19
C ALA A 294 7.99 -6.68 -18.66
N GLN A 295 7.05 -6.46 -17.72
CA GLN A 295 5.79 -5.78 -18.04
C GLN A 295 6.00 -4.35 -18.55
N LYS A 296 6.94 -3.62 -17.96
CA LYS A 296 7.33 -2.29 -18.43
C LYS A 296 7.89 -2.34 -19.85
N GLN A 297 8.78 -3.29 -20.16
CA GLN A 297 9.33 -3.43 -21.51
C GLN A 297 8.23 -3.76 -22.54
N ASP A 298 7.27 -4.61 -22.19
CA ASP A 298 6.12 -4.91 -23.06
C ASP A 298 5.25 -3.68 -23.30
N LEU A 299 4.96 -2.91 -22.24
CA LEU A 299 4.21 -1.65 -22.35
C LEU A 299 4.99 -0.60 -23.15
N GLU A 300 6.29 -0.46 -22.94
CA GLU A 300 7.14 0.43 -23.72
C GLU A 300 7.20 0.00 -25.19
N ALA A 301 7.24 -1.30 -25.49
CA ALA A 301 7.15 -1.81 -26.86
C ALA A 301 5.79 -1.49 -27.50
N GLN A 302 4.69 -1.62 -26.74
CA GLN A 302 3.35 -1.23 -27.18
C GLN A 302 3.28 0.27 -27.46
N VAL A 303 3.71 1.11 -26.52
CA VAL A 303 3.71 2.58 -26.67
C VAL A 303 4.60 3.01 -27.83
N ARG A 304 5.76 2.37 -28.01
CA ARG A 304 6.66 2.64 -29.12
C ARG A 304 6.03 2.33 -30.48
N ALA A 305 5.16 1.32 -30.57
CA ALA A 305 4.39 1.05 -31.78
C ALA A 305 3.41 2.18 -32.14
N PHE A 306 2.99 2.99 -31.16
CA PHE A 306 2.13 4.16 -31.35
C PHE A 306 2.90 5.49 -31.37
N GLN A 307 4.24 5.47 -31.38
CA GLN A 307 5.06 6.67 -31.40
C GLN A 307 4.80 7.46 -32.69
N GLY A 308 4.31 8.71 -32.53
CA GLY A 308 3.98 9.61 -33.64
C GLY A 308 2.49 9.76 -33.91
N LEU A 309 1.61 8.97 -33.27
CA LEU A 309 0.17 9.16 -33.36
C LEU A 309 -0.32 10.18 -32.32
N PRO A 310 -1.23 11.10 -32.69
CA PRO A 310 -1.93 11.96 -31.73
C PRO A 310 -2.65 11.15 -30.65
N PRO A 311 -2.80 11.68 -29.41
CA PRO A 311 -3.49 10.98 -28.32
C PRO A 311 -5.01 10.79 -28.55
N ASP A 312 -5.57 11.49 -29.53
CA ASP A 312 -6.97 11.41 -29.93
C ASP A 312 -7.14 10.39 -31.07
N THR A 313 -7.95 9.36 -30.84
CA THR A 313 -8.12 8.20 -31.75
C THR A 313 -8.64 8.59 -33.12
N GLU A 314 -9.55 9.57 -33.18
CA GLU A 314 -10.10 10.05 -34.44
C GLU A 314 -9.05 10.84 -35.22
N ARG A 315 -8.24 11.68 -34.56
CA ARG A 315 -7.16 12.42 -35.23
C ARG A 315 -6.08 11.49 -35.77
N ALA A 316 -5.69 10.47 -35.01
CA ALA A 316 -4.74 9.46 -35.45
C ALA A 316 -5.24 8.68 -36.69
N ARG A 317 -6.55 8.38 -36.77
CA ARG A 317 -7.15 7.76 -37.96
C ARG A 317 -7.06 8.66 -39.20
N HIS A 318 -7.33 9.95 -39.03
CA HIS A 318 -7.25 10.92 -40.14
C HIS A 318 -5.82 11.06 -40.66
N GLU A 319 -4.82 11.10 -39.77
CA GLU A 319 -3.40 11.19 -40.14
C GLU A 319 -2.88 9.89 -40.79
N LEU A 320 -3.35 8.73 -40.34
CA LEU A 320 -3.02 7.46 -40.98
C LEU A 320 -3.63 7.39 -42.40
N GLU A 321 -4.88 7.81 -42.57
CA GLU A 321 -5.52 7.83 -43.89
C GLU A 321 -4.88 8.86 -44.84
N SER A 322 -4.40 10.00 -44.32
CA SER A 322 -3.65 10.98 -45.12
C SER A 322 -2.31 10.41 -45.59
N LEU A 323 -1.53 9.77 -44.69
CA LEU A 323 -0.27 9.12 -45.04
C LEU A 323 -0.49 7.95 -46.02
N ARG A 324 -1.55 7.17 -45.88
CA ARG A 324 -1.93 6.13 -46.86
C ARG A 324 -2.28 6.72 -48.22
N ALA A 325 -3.00 7.84 -48.25
CA ALA A 325 -3.30 8.53 -49.49
C ALA A 325 -2.02 9.06 -50.16
N GLU A 326 -1.06 9.56 -49.39
CA GLU A 326 0.24 10.00 -49.89
C GLU A 326 1.07 8.83 -50.43
N LEU A 327 1.11 7.70 -49.72
CA LEU A 327 1.78 6.48 -50.18
C LEU A 327 1.18 5.99 -51.50
N ARG A 328 -0.15 5.91 -51.61
CA ARG A 328 -0.84 5.56 -52.86
C ARG A 328 -0.51 6.52 -54.00
N ARG A 329 -0.40 7.84 -53.73
CA ARG A 329 0.02 8.82 -54.75
C ARG A 329 1.46 8.58 -55.20
N MET A 330 2.37 8.27 -54.26
CA MET A 330 3.76 7.95 -54.57
C MET A 330 3.88 6.63 -55.35
N GLU A 331 3.06 5.63 -55.03
CA GLU A 331 2.95 4.39 -55.79
C GLU A 331 2.43 4.63 -57.20
N MET A 332 1.32 5.36 -57.36
CA MET A 332 0.79 5.71 -58.69
C MET A 332 1.83 6.47 -59.51
N ARG A 333 2.53 7.44 -58.90
CA ARG A 333 3.59 8.19 -59.59
C ARG A 333 4.76 7.30 -59.97
N ARG A 334 5.15 6.37 -59.09
CA ARG A 334 6.19 5.38 -59.39
C ARG A 334 5.76 4.50 -60.56
N ASP A 335 4.53 4.03 -60.55
CA ASP A 335 4.00 3.14 -61.57
C ASP A 335 3.84 3.87 -62.91
N GLU A 336 3.38 5.12 -62.93
CA GLU A 336 3.36 5.98 -64.13
C GLU A 336 4.77 6.20 -64.71
N VAL A 337 5.75 6.49 -63.87
CA VAL A 337 7.15 6.65 -64.30
C VAL A 337 7.70 5.33 -64.83
N PHE A 338 7.35 4.21 -64.19
CA PHE A 338 7.77 2.88 -64.60
C PHE A 338 7.14 2.50 -65.95
N GLU A 339 5.83 2.67 -66.13
CA GLU A 339 5.14 2.45 -67.41
C GLU A 339 5.75 3.32 -68.50
N GLY A 340 6.02 4.61 -68.23
CA GLY A 340 6.69 5.49 -69.17
C GLY A 340 8.12 5.06 -69.54
N LEU A 341 8.84 4.39 -68.64
CA LEU A 341 10.14 3.77 -68.92
C LEU A 341 9.99 2.49 -69.75
N VAL A 342 8.99 1.66 -69.44
CA VAL A 342 8.68 0.40 -70.14
C VAL A 342 8.20 0.67 -71.58
N GLU A 343 7.37 1.68 -71.81
CA GLU A 343 6.92 2.07 -73.15
C GLU A 343 8.05 2.61 -74.02
N ARG A 344 9.02 3.33 -73.43
CA ARG A 344 10.22 3.81 -74.13
C ARG A 344 11.21 2.68 -74.42
N ALA A 345 11.31 1.70 -73.54
CA ALA A 345 12.17 0.53 -73.71
C ALA A 345 11.53 -0.56 -74.59
N SER A 346 10.21 -0.55 -74.74
CA SER A 346 9.50 -1.46 -75.64
C SER A 346 9.79 -1.09 -77.10
N PRO A 347 10.38 -1.99 -77.90
CA PRO A 347 10.66 -1.72 -79.30
C PRO A 347 9.35 -1.43 -80.03
N ARG A 348 9.19 -0.23 -80.61
CA ARG A 348 8.09 0.06 -81.54
C ARG A 348 8.12 -1.02 -82.62
N LYS A 349 7.09 -1.87 -82.66
CA LYS A 349 6.88 -2.83 -83.75
C LYS A 349 6.71 -2.05 -85.05
N GLY A 350 7.82 -1.78 -85.72
CA GLY A 350 7.86 -1.40 -87.12
C GLY A 350 7.40 -2.59 -87.95
N GLY A 351 6.10 -2.71 -88.17
CA GLY A 351 5.56 -3.52 -89.25
C GLY A 351 5.75 -2.77 -90.56
N GLY A 352 6.91 -2.93 -91.20
CA GLY A 352 7.20 -2.39 -92.53
C GLY A 352 7.68 -3.48 -93.48
N GLY A 353 6.80 -3.91 -94.39
CA GLY A 353 7.11 -4.64 -95.64
C GLY A 353 7.31 -6.16 -95.49
N GLY A 354 6.81 -7.03 -96.35
CA GLY A 354 6.09 -6.90 -97.62
C GLY A 354 6.15 -8.24 -98.39
N ARG A 355 5.33 -8.32 -99.44
CA ARG A 355 5.37 -9.21 -100.62
C ARG A 355 4.67 -10.59 -100.59
N SER A 356 3.73 -10.67 -101.53
CA SER A 356 3.59 -11.62 -102.66
C SER A 356 2.60 -12.79 -102.59
N GLY A 357 1.71 -12.80 -103.60
CA GLY A 357 0.82 -13.88 -104.05
C GLY A 357 -0.31 -13.30 -104.92
N LEU A 358 -0.07 -13.03 -106.20
CA LEU A 358 -0.54 -13.82 -107.37
C LEU A 358 -2.01 -13.55 -107.75
N GLY A 359 -2.19 -13.02 -108.97
CA GLY A 359 -3.48 -12.71 -109.61
C GLY A 359 -3.36 -11.58 -110.61
#